data_AF-A0A533YQL2-F1
#
_entry.id   AF-A0A533YQL2-F1
#
_cell.length_a   1.000
_cell.length_b   1.000
_cell.length_c   1.000
_cell.angle_alpha   90.00
_cell.angle_beta   90.00
_cell.angle_gamma   90.00
#
_symmetry.space_group_name_H-M   'P 1'
#
loop_
_entity.id
_entity.type
_entity.pdbx_description
1 polymer ?
#
loop_
_entity_poly.entity_id
_entity_poly.type
_entity_poly.pdbx_seq_one_letter_code
_entity_poly.pdbx_strand_id
1 'polypeptide(L)'
;VIGRDHLDCGSVASPNRETEKMKDGSDAIADWPILNALLNAVGGASWVSVHHGGGVGIGLSIHAGMVIVADGTKEAARRLERVLTYDPGTGIIRHADAGYERAIEIAKERGLRIPMPR
;
A
#
# COMPACT_ATOMS: atom_id res chain seq x y z
N VAL A 1 -6.20 16.86 7.88
CA VAL A 1 -5.28 16.02 7.06
C VAL A 1 -5.68 14.57 7.22
N ILE A 2 -5.52 13.73 6.19
CA ILE A 2 -5.80 12.29 6.24
C ILE A 2 -4.52 11.56 5.88
N GLY A 3 -4.07 10.68 6.76
CA GLY A 3 -2.87 9.88 6.56
C GLY A 3 -2.92 8.63 7.44
N ARG A 4 -1.79 7.95 7.53
CA ARG A 4 -1.62 6.72 8.30
C ARG A 4 -0.16 6.54 8.71
N ASP A 5 0.08 5.56 9.57
CA ASP A 5 1.43 5.02 9.75
C ASP A 5 1.91 4.33 8.45
N HIS A 6 3.20 4.07 8.35
CA HIS A 6 3.80 3.27 7.29
C HIS A 6 3.46 1.77 7.43
N LEU A 7 3.05 1.33 8.62
CA LEU A 7 2.44 0.01 8.85
C LEU A 7 0.99 0.03 8.31
N ASP A 8 0.82 -0.45 7.09
CA ASP A 8 -0.49 -0.69 6.46
C ASP A 8 -0.39 -1.78 5.38
N CYS A 9 -1.55 -2.30 4.96
CA CYS A 9 -1.73 -3.48 4.13
C CYS A 9 -0.92 -3.51 2.82
N GLY A 10 -0.57 -2.36 2.24
CA GLY A 10 0.17 -2.28 0.97
C GLY A 10 1.50 -1.55 1.06
N SER A 11 1.90 -1.08 2.24
CA SER A 11 2.90 -0.02 2.35
C SER A 11 4.18 -0.41 3.07
N VAL A 12 4.39 -1.69 3.38
CA VAL A 12 5.58 -2.16 4.08
C VAL A 12 6.00 -3.55 3.63
N ALA A 13 7.31 -3.74 3.51
CA ALA A 13 7.98 -5.03 3.47
C ALA A 13 8.91 -5.12 4.69
N SER A 14 8.66 -6.10 5.56
CA SER A 14 9.29 -6.25 6.87
C SER A 14 9.17 -7.73 7.31
N PRO A 15 10.12 -8.59 6.90
CA PRO A 15 10.05 -10.04 7.10
C PRO A 15 9.99 -10.52 8.55
N ASN A 16 10.35 -9.66 9.51
CA ASN A 16 10.32 -9.96 10.95
C ASN A 16 9.11 -9.31 11.65
N ARG A 17 8.14 -8.81 10.87
CA ARG A 17 6.94 -8.13 11.40
C ARG A 17 5.76 -8.22 10.43
N GLU A 18 5.49 -7.18 9.64
CA GLU A 18 4.26 -7.09 8.83
C GLU A 18 4.15 -8.10 7.70
N THR A 19 5.29 -8.55 7.18
CA THR A 19 5.34 -9.51 6.07
C THR A 19 6.00 -10.81 6.50
N GLU A 20 6.06 -11.08 7.80
CA GLU A 20 6.52 -12.36 8.34
C GLU A 20 5.56 -13.48 7.91
N LYS A 21 6.11 -14.55 7.33
CA LYS A 21 5.39 -15.77 6.94
C LYS A 21 4.22 -15.47 6.00
N MET A 22 4.48 -14.71 4.94
CA MET A 22 3.53 -14.59 3.84
C MET A 22 3.23 -15.99 3.29
N LYS A 23 1.97 -16.25 2.91
CA LYS A 23 1.50 -17.58 2.49
C LYS A 23 2.33 -18.21 1.38
N ASP A 24 2.86 -17.41 0.46
CA ASP A 24 3.70 -17.85 -0.66
C ASP A 24 5.20 -17.60 -0.46
N GLY A 25 5.63 -17.22 0.75
CA GLY A 25 7.02 -16.96 1.10
C GLY A 25 7.58 -15.64 0.54
N SER A 26 6.72 -14.72 0.08
CA SER A 26 7.11 -13.43 -0.48
C SER A 26 7.57 -12.39 0.55
N ASP A 27 7.99 -12.81 1.74
CA ASP A 27 8.20 -11.98 2.93
C ASP A 27 9.10 -10.77 2.64
N ALA A 28 10.20 -10.97 1.90
CA ALA A 28 11.24 -9.97 1.65
C ALA A 28 11.03 -9.13 0.37
N ILE A 29 9.92 -9.32 -0.35
CA ILE A 29 9.66 -8.55 -1.58
C ILE A 29 9.30 -7.11 -1.23
N ALA A 30 10.23 -6.19 -1.51
CA ALA A 30 10.11 -4.76 -1.23
C ALA A 30 9.56 -3.92 -2.39
N ASP A 31 9.14 -4.54 -3.49
CA ASP A 31 8.55 -3.81 -4.63
C ASP A 31 7.23 -3.12 -4.24
N TRP A 32 6.41 -3.77 -3.40
CA TRP A 32 5.10 -3.28 -2.97
C TRP A 32 5.11 -1.91 -2.29
N PRO A 33 5.92 -1.66 -1.23
CA PRO A 33 6.00 -0.32 -0.63
C PRO A 33 6.52 0.74 -1.61
N ILE A 34 7.41 0.39 -2.55
CA ILE A 34 7.88 1.34 -3.57
C ILE A 34 6.75 1.68 -4.55
N LEU A 35 6.00 0.68 -5.02
CA LEU A 35 4.82 0.89 -5.86
C LEU A 35 3.73 1.69 -5.15
N ASN A 36 3.50 1.44 -3.85
CA ASN A 36 2.57 2.22 -3.03
C ASN A 36 2.97 3.71 -2.99
N ALA A 37 4.25 4.01 -2.77
CA ALA A 37 4.74 5.39 -2.80
C ALA A 37 4.57 6.04 -4.17
N LEU A 38 4.98 5.36 -5.24
CA LEU A 38 4.85 5.86 -6.61
C LEU A 38 3.39 6.13 -6.98
N LEU A 39 2.49 5.20 -6.66
CA LEU A 39 1.07 5.31 -6.98
C LEU A 39 0.39 6.45 -6.20
N ASN A 40 0.74 6.63 -4.94
CA ASN A 40 0.26 7.76 -4.13
C ASN A 40 0.80 9.11 -4.63
N ALA A 41 2.06 9.15 -5.07
CA ALA A 41 2.67 10.36 -5.63
C ALA A 41 1.96 10.79 -6.92
N VAL A 42 1.77 9.87 -7.88
CA VAL A 42 1.04 10.18 -9.13
C VAL A 42 -0.46 10.37 -8.92
N GLY A 43 -1.04 9.71 -7.91
CA GLY A 43 -2.46 9.84 -7.53
C GLY A 43 -2.80 11.23 -6.99
N GLY A 44 -1.80 11.93 -6.45
CA GLY A 44 -1.91 13.28 -5.95
C GLY A 44 -2.01 13.35 -4.43
N ALA A 45 -1.31 12.50 -3.68
CA ALA A 45 -1.13 12.74 -2.24
C ALA A 45 -0.51 14.13 -2.01
N SER A 46 -0.73 14.73 -0.84
CA SER A 46 -0.14 16.03 -0.50
C SER A 46 1.34 15.89 -0.16
N TRP A 47 1.73 14.78 0.47
CA TRP A 47 3.12 14.35 0.56
C TRP A 47 3.22 12.82 0.65
N VAL A 48 4.35 12.30 0.19
CA VAL A 48 4.69 10.88 0.16
C VAL A 48 6.10 10.73 0.72
N SER A 49 6.34 9.66 1.46
CA SER A 49 7.64 9.32 2.03
C SER A 49 7.99 7.87 1.74
N VAL A 50 9.28 7.59 1.53
CA VAL A 50 9.84 6.23 1.48
C VAL A 50 10.95 6.17 2.52
N HIS A 51 10.82 5.27 3.47
CA HIS A 51 11.74 5.12 4.59
C HIS A 51 12.28 3.70 4.67
N HIS A 52 13.38 3.58 5.41
CA HIS A 52 14.09 2.35 5.65
C HIS A 52 14.26 2.11 7.15
N GLY A 53 14.04 0.87 7.59
CA GLY A 53 14.37 0.39 8.93
C GLY A 53 13.45 0.86 10.05
N GLY A 54 12.32 1.48 9.75
CA GLY A 54 11.33 1.86 10.74
C GLY A 54 10.81 0.64 11.49
N GLY A 55 10.75 0.76 12.82
CA GLY A 55 10.22 -0.28 13.72
C GLY A 55 11.20 -1.42 14.02
N VAL A 56 11.80 -2.02 12.99
CA VAL A 56 12.63 -3.23 13.11
C VAL A 56 14.14 -2.98 12.99
N GLY A 57 14.56 -1.77 12.60
CA GLY A 57 15.97 -1.38 12.50
C GLY A 57 16.54 -1.42 11.08
N ILE A 58 17.74 -0.84 10.92
CA ILE A 58 18.45 -0.74 9.64
C ILE A 58 18.65 -2.14 9.03
N GLY A 59 18.38 -2.25 7.74
CA GLY A 59 18.49 -3.47 6.94
C GLY A 59 17.20 -4.29 6.89
N LEU A 60 16.21 -4.01 7.75
CA LEU A 60 15.14 -4.98 8.04
C LEU A 60 13.75 -4.60 7.55
N SER A 61 13.54 -3.37 7.08
CA SER A 61 12.26 -2.98 6.46
C SER A 61 12.41 -1.87 5.41
N ILE A 62 11.50 -1.87 4.45
CA ILE A 62 11.26 -0.80 3.47
C ILE A 62 9.78 -0.48 3.52
N HIS A 63 9.42 0.80 3.67
CA HIS A 63 8.02 1.18 3.85
C HIS A 63 7.70 2.60 3.37
N ALA A 64 6.44 2.82 3.01
CA ALA A 64 5.93 4.05 2.42
C ALA A 64 4.83 4.69 3.26
N GLY A 65 4.86 6.01 3.32
CA GLY A 65 3.86 6.83 3.97
C GLY A 65 3.21 7.75 2.96
N MET A 66 1.94 8.05 3.19
CA MET A 66 1.23 9.04 2.40
C MET A 66 0.31 9.86 3.30
N VAL A 67 0.15 11.13 2.96
CA VAL A 67 -0.86 11.99 3.56
C VAL A 67 -1.47 12.87 2.48
N ILE A 68 -2.77 13.11 2.60
CA ILE A 68 -3.54 13.97 1.71
C ILE A 68 -4.35 15.00 2.51
N VAL A 69 -4.37 16.24 2.02
CA VAL A 69 -5.12 17.34 2.61
C VAL A 69 -6.50 17.43 1.97
N ALA A 70 -7.53 17.42 2.81
CA ALA A 70 -8.90 17.76 2.42
C ALA A 70 -9.13 19.25 2.74
N ASP A 71 -8.86 20.14 1.78
CA ASP A 71 -8.98 21.60 1.94
C ASP A 71 -10.35 22.16 1.52
N GLY A 72 -11.29 21.30 1.13
CA GLY A 72 -12.63 21.68 0.67
C GLY A 72 -12.73 22.03 -0.83
N THR A 73 -11.62 21.99 -1.57
CA THR A 73 -11.65 22.27 -3.02
C THR A 73 -12.14 21.07 -3.84
N LYS A 74 -12.70 21.36 -5.03
CA LYS A 74 -13.07 20.31 -6.01
C LYS A 74 -11.85 19.52 -6.50
N GLU A 75 -10.68 20.14 -6.51
CA GLU A 75 -9.42 19.51 -6.89
C GLU A 75 -8.96 18.50 -5.84
N ALA A 76 -9.02 18.88 -4.55
CA ALA A 76 -8.76 17.96 -3.45
C ALA A 76 -9.74 16.78 -3.46
N ALA A 77 -11.02 17.00 -3.73
CA ALA A 77 -12.01 15.91 -3.84
C ALA A 77 -11.60 14.83 -4.86
N ARG A 78 -11.13 15.22 -6.05
CA ARG A 78 -10.65 14.28 -7.08
C ARG A 78 -9.36 13.55 -6.67
N ARG A 79 -8.46 14.23 -5.97
CA ARG A 79 -7.22 13.62 -5.46
C ARG A 79 -7.53 12.63 -4.34
N LEU A 80 -8.42 12.99 -3.43
CA LEU A 80 -8.90 12.13 -2.34
C LEU A 80 -9.50 10.84 -2.86
N GLU A 81 -10.38 10.92 -3.86
CA GLU A 81 -11.00 9.75 -4.48
C GLU A 81 -9.93 8.78 -5.02
N ARG A 82 -8.91 9.27 -5.74
CA ARG A 82 -7.84 8.42 -6.26
C ARG A 82 -6.94 7.87 -5.16
N VAL A 83 -6.39 8.72 -4.31
CA VAL A 83 -5.40 8.35 -3.29
C VAL A 83 -5.99 7.39 -2.27
N LEU A 84 -7.21 7.66 -1.78
CA LEU A 84 -7.90 6.78 -0.83
C LEU A 84 -8.47 5.51 -1.48
N THR A 85 -8.40 5.38 -2.81
CA THR A 85 -8.68 4.12 -3.53
C THR A 85 -7.39 3.33 -3.76
N TYR A 86 -6.33 4.00 -4.23
CA TYR A 86 -5.07 3.37 -4.61
C TYR A 86 -4.28 2.85 -3.42
N ASP A 87 -4.23 3.62 -2.33
CA ASP A 87 -3.43 3.29 -1.17
C ASP A 87 -3.85 1.95 -0.52
N PRO A 88 -5.11 1.77 -0.08
CA PRO A 88 -5.58 0.47 0.41
C PRO A 88 -5.73 -0.56 -0.72
N GLY A 89 -6.03 -0.11 -1.94
CA GLY A 89 -6.14 -0.99 -3.12
C GLY A 89 -4.86 -1.76 -3.40
N THR A 90 -3.70 -1.11 -3.22
CA THR A 90 -2.38 -1.75 -3.36
C THR A 90 -2.21 -2.88 -2.35
N GLY A 91 -2.71 -2.73 -1.12
CA GLY A 91 -2.66 -3.77 -0.10
C GLY A 91 -3.54 -4.98 -0.41
N ILE A 92 -4.72 -4.75 -0.99
CA ILE A 92 -5.58 -5.84 -1.47
C ILE A 92 -4.89 -6.59 -2.60
N ILE A 93 -4.33 -5.88 -3.59
CA ILE A 93 -3.63 -6.50 -4.72
C ILE A 93 -2.43 -7.31 -4.23
N ARG A 94 -1.61 -6.76 -3.31
CA ARG A 94 -0.45 -7.44 -2.72
C ARG A 94 -0.83 -8.77 -2.07
N HIS A 95 -1.87 -8.78 -1.24
CA HIS A 95 -2.29 -9.99 -0.54
C HIS A 95 -3.04 -10.97 -1.46
N ALA A 96 -3.75 -10.47 -2.46
CA ALA A 96 -4.34 -11.32 -3.49
C ALA A 96 -3.25 -12.02 -4.32
N ASP A 97 -2.18 -11.30 -4.69
CA ASP A 97 -1.01 -11.88 -5.34
C ASP A 97 -0.34 -12.95 -4.47
N ALA A 98 -0.18 -12.72 -3.16
CA ALA A 98 0.32 -13.73 -2.24
C ALA A 98 -0.64 -14.92 -2.00
N GLY A 99 -1.82 -14.93 -2.61
CA GLY A 99 -2.77 -16.04 -2.60
C GLY A 99 -3.71 -16.08 -1.39
N TYR A 100 -3.93 -14.97 -0.69
CA TYR A 100 -4.91 -14.90 0.40
C TYR A 100 -6.34 -14.82 -0.15
N GLU A 101 -7.16 -15.82 0.17
CA GLU A 101 -8.53 -15.97 -0.33
C GLU A 101 -9.38 -14.73 -0.08
N ARG A 102 -9.29 -14.18 1.14
CA ARG A 102 -10.05 -12.98 1.50
C ARG A 102 -9.68 -11.76 0.65
N ALA A 103 -8.41 -11.60 0.30
CA ALA A 103 -7.96 -10.50 -0.55
C ALA A 103 -8.47 -10.67 -1.99
N ILE A 104 -8.49 -11.91 -2.49
CA ILE A 104 -9.04 -12.25 -3.82
C ILE A 104 -10.56 -11.96 -3.86
N GLU A 105 -11.30 -12.33 -2.81
CA GLU A 105 -12.73 -12.00 -2.68
C GLU A 105 -12.95 -10.49 -2.72
N ILE A 106 -12.25 -9.74 -1.87
CA ILE A 106 -12.38 -8.27 -1.83
C ILE A 106 -12.00 -7.63 -3.17
N ALA A 107 -10.96 -8.14 -3.84
CA ALA A 107 -10.59 -7.65 -5.17
C ALA A 107 -11.73 -7.81 -6.18
N LYS A 108 -12.45 -8.95 -6.14
CA LYS A 108 -13.64 -9.19 -6.98
C LYS A 108 -14.80 -8.29 -6.57
N GLU A 109 -15.13 -8.23 -5.28
CA GLU A 109 -16.22 -7.42 -4.73
C GLU A 109 -16.08 -5.92 -5.06
N ARG A 110 -14.83 -5.42 -5.06
CA ARG A 110 -14.51 -4.00 -5.31
C ARG A 110 -14.13 -3.71 -6.77
N GLY A 111 -14.13 -4.72 -7.65
CA GLY A 111 -13.81 -4.56 -9.07
C GLY A 111 -12.36 -4.14 -9.34
N LEU A 112 -11.41 -4.56 -8.50
CA LEU A 112 -9.99 -4.30 -8.72
C LEU A 112 -9.48 -5.11 -9.93
N ARG A 113 -8.71 -4.45 -10.80
CA ARG A 113 -8.10 -5.09 -11.96
C ARG A 113 -6.75 -5.67 -11.59
N ILE A 114 -6.66 -7.00 -11.52
CA ILE A 114 -5.42 -7.74 -11.32
C ILE A 114 -5.10 -8.47 -12.64
N PRO A 115 -4.09 -8.04 -13.41
CA PRO A 115 -3.82 -8.58 -14.75
C PRO A 115 -3.51 -10.08 -14.76
N MET A 116 -2.91 -10.59 -13.69
CA MET A 116 -2.52 -11.99 -13.53
C MET A 116 -3.34 -12.60 -12.39
N PRO A 117 -4.55 -13.14 -12.64
CA PRO A 117 -5.28 -13.84 -11.60
C PRO A 117 -4.56 -15.16 -11.25
N ARG A 118 -4.26 -15.38 -9.97
CA ARG A 118 -3.92 -16.71 -9.44
C ARG A 118 -5.19 -17.54 -9.24
#